data_AF-A0A8J4R1T1-F1
#
_entry.id   AF-A0A8J4R1T1-F1
#
_cell.length_a   1.000
_cell.length_b   1.000
_cell.length_c   1.000
_cell.angle_alpha   90.00
_cell.angle_beta   90.00
_cell.angle_gamma   90.00
#
_symmetry.space_group_name_H-M   'P 1'
#
loop_
_entity.id
_entity.type
_entity.pdbx_description
1 polymer ?
#
loop_
_entity_poly.entity_id
_entity_poly.type
_entity_poly.pdbx_seq_one_letter_code
_entity_poly.pdbx_strand_id
1 'polypeptide(L)'
;MKGNGEKGERLTGGVTAQRKIHEHNKQVSLMRTMPDENKGFAEFIANKLYKSSSKICVCLPQKGFSALDVQGMPFYDLEATTTLINEPQRLIQTNEDRQDHYCLLTRACLIGAKAAEVSHAELELFRYGCYR
;
A
#
# COMPACT_ATOMS: atom_id res chain seq x y z
N MET A 1 19.84 -13.16 -29.40
CA MET A 1 20.02 -11.74 -29.03
C MET A 1 18.98 -10.91 -29.76
N LYS A 2 18.46 -9.90 -29.03
CA LYS A 2 17.57 -8.80 -29.44
C LYS A 2 16.06 -9.02 -29.28
N GLY A 3 15.52 -8.15 -28.44
CA GLY A 3 14.11 -7.91 -28.21
C GLY A 3 13.86 -7.28 -26.83
N ASN A 4 14.63 -6.25 -26.45
CA ASN A 4 14.34 -5.46 -25.25
C ASN A 4 13.00 -4.76 -25.49
N GLY A 5 11.96 -5.21 -24.77
CA GLY A 5 10.66 -4.57 -24.77
C GLY A 5 10.71 -3.30 -23.93
N GLU A 6 11.12 -2.19 -24.55
CA GLU A 6 10.90 -0.85 -24.01
C GLU A 6 9.39 -0.59 -24.01
N LYS A 7 8.73 -0.82 -22.87
CA LYS A 7 7.33 -0.42 -22.69
C LYS A 7 7.30 1.10 -22.53
N GLY A 8 6.93 1.77 -23.62
CA GLY A 8 6.93 3.22 -23.77
C GLY A 8 6.12 3.93 -22.70
N GLU A 9 6.80 4.77 -21.94
CA GLU A 9 6.23 5.80 -21.08
C GLU A 9 5.58 6.86 -21.99
N ARG A 10 4.25 7.03 -21.94
CA ARG A 10 3.54 8.01 -22.76
C ARG A 10 3.11 9.20 -21.90
N LEU A 11 3.68 10.37 -22.20
CA LEU A 11 3.24 11.65 -21.63
C LEU A 11 1.98 12.13 -22.38
N THR A 12 0.82 12.16 -21.72
CA THR A 12 -0.46 12.55 -22.35
C THR A 12 -0.86 13.98 -21.98
N GLY A 13 -0.95 14.91 -22.94
CA GLY A 13 -1.41 16.29 -22.69
C GLY A 13 -2.81 16.36 -22.06
N GLY A 14 -2.89 16.82 -20.80
CA GLY A 14 -4.09 16.89 -19.94
C GLY A 14 -3.70 17.05 -18.46
N VAL A 15 -4.65 17.07 -17.53
CA VAL A 15 -4.42 17.15 -16.05
C VAL A 15 -3.47 16.06 -15.53
N THR A 16 -3.25 15.01 -16.32
CA THR A 16 -2.40 13.85 -16.04
C THR A 16 -1.04 13.88 -16.74
N ALA A 17 -0.71 14.96 -17.48
CA ALA A 17 0.42 15.01 -18.41
C ALA A 17 1.80 14.81 -17.80
N GLN A 18 1.93 15.01 -16.49
CA GLN A 18 3.19 14.88 -15.75
C GLN A 18 3.15 13.68 -14.79
N ARG A 19 2.17 12.79 -14.93
CA ARG A 19 1.97 11.65 -14.04
C ARG A 19 2.60 10.40 -14.65
N LYS A 20 3.14 9.53 -13.79
CA LYS A 20 3.67 8.24 -14.21
C LYS A 20 2.53 7.29 -14.55
N ILE A 21 2.41 6.93 -15.83
CA ILE A 21 1.36 6.04 -16.35
C ILE A 21 1.96 4.71 -16.76
N HIS A 22 1.30 3.61 -16.39
CA HIS A 22 1.65 2.26 -16.81
C HIS A 22 0.49 1.65 -17.60
N GLU A 23 0.71 1.32 -18.87
CA GLU A 23 -0.26 0.60 -19.69
C GLU A 23 -0.33 -0.87 -19.24
N HIS A 24 -1.39 -1.23 -18.53
CA HIS A 24 -1.62 -2.61 -18.11
C HIS A 24 -2.09 -3.46 -19.30
N ASN A 25 -3.00 -2.89 -20.12
CA ASN A 25 -3.43 -3.44 -21.40
C ASN A 25 -3.96 -2.31 -22.31
N LYS A 26 -4.36 -2.65 -23.55
CA LYS A 26 -4.83 -1.66 -24.55
C LYS A 26 -6.03 -0.82 -24.10
N GLN A 27 -6.81 -1.29 -23.12
CA GLN A 27 -8.01 -0.62 -22.62
C GLN A 27 -7.81 0.00 -21.23
N VAL A 28 -6.75 -0.38 -20.50
CA VAL A 28 -6.55 -0.03 -19.09
C VAL A 28 -5.13 0.48 -18.88
N SER A 29 -5.06 1.71 -18.38
CA SER A 29 -3.82 2.33 -17.91
C SER A 29 -3.94 2.62 -16.42
N LEU A 30 -2.85 2.37 -15.68
CA LEU A 30 -2.71 2.65 -14.27
C LEU A 30 -1.92 3.94 -14.10
N MET A 31 -2.19 4.70 -13.04
CA MET A 31 -1.47 5.92 -12.70
C MET A 31 -0.83 5.78 -11.33
N ARG A 32 0.44 6.20 -11.21
CA ARG A 32 1.10 6.25 -9.90
C ARG A 32 0.53 7.40 -9.07
N THR A 33 0.18 7.07 -7.83
CA THR A 33 -0.19 8.04 -6.80
C THR A 33 1.05 8.78 -6.28
N MET A 34 0.87 10.06 -5.98
CA MET A 34 1.91 10.95 -5.44
C MET A 34 1.89 10.94 -3.90
N PRO A 35 2.99 11.33 -3.24
CA PRO A 35 3.03 11.42 -1.78
C PRO A 35 1.88 12.24 -1.16
N ASP A 36 1.53 13.39 -1.76
CA ASP A 36 0.45 14.23 -1.23
C ASP A 36 -0.94 13.60 -1.38
N GLU A 37 -1.18 12.83 -2.44
CA GLU A 37 -2.40 12.06 -2.57
C GLU A 37 -2.46 10.94 -1.54
N ASN A 38 -1.31 10.30 -1.26
CA ASN A 38 -1.22 9.27 -0.23
C ASN A 38 -1.51 9.82 1.17
N LYS A 39 -1.12 11.07 1.48
CA LYS A 39 -1.55 11.78 2.70
C LYS A 39 -3.07 11.91 2.74
N GLY A 40 -3.69 12.35 1.64
CA GLY A 40 -5.15 12.45 1.52
C GLY A 40 -5.86 11.10 1.72
N PHE A 41 -5.29 10.01 1.22
CA PHE A 41 -5.81 8.66 1.47
C PHE A 41 -5.71 8.27 2.94
N ALA A 42 -4.57 8.54 3.58
CA ALA A 42 -4.37 8.28 5.00
C ALA A 42 -5.39 9.03 5.87
N GLU A 43 -5.62 10.32 5.59
CA GLU A 43 -6.63 11.14 6.25
C GLU A 43 -8.04 10.59 6.03
N PHE A 44 -8.37 10.21 4.80
CA PHE A 44 -9.66 9.62 4.49
C PHE A 44 -9.90 8.32 5.26
N ILE A 45 -8.91 7.42 5.29
CA ILE A 45 -8.97 6.14 6.00
C ILE A 45 -9.10 6.40 7.50
N ALA A 46 -8.21 7.21 8.09
CA ALA A 46 -8.21 7.52 9.52
C ALA A 46 -9.55 8.11 9.98
N ASN A 47 -10.11 9.05 9.22
CA ASN A 47 -11.42 9.64 9.51
C ASN A 47 -12.57 8.63 9.50
N LYS A 48 -12.47 7.57 8.70
CA LYS A 48 -13.47 6.48 8.69
C LYS A 48 -13.29 5.56 9.89
N LEU A 49 -12.05 5.17 10.19
CA LEU A 49 -11.75 4.29 11.33
C LEU A 49 -12.11 4.95 12.66
N TYR A 50 -11.84 6.25 12.80
CA TYR A 50 -12.22 7.04 13.98
C TYR A 50 -13.70 6.96 14.34
N LYS A 51 -14.58 6.81 13.34
CA LYS A 51 -16.04 6.73 13.51
C LYS A 51 -16.54 5.32 13.86
N SER A 52 -15.67 4.32 13.83
CA SER A 52 -16.03 2.95 14.21
C SER A 52 -16.21 2.84 15.72
N SER A 53 -17.20 2.05 16.13
CA SER A 53 -17.44 1.64 17.51
C SER A 53 -16.87 0.25 17.84
N SER A 54 -16.32 -0.46 16.85
CA SER A 54 -15.74 -1.80 17.01
C SER A 54 -14.21 -1.73 16.97
N LYS A 55 -13.55 -2.68 17.64
CA LYS A 55 -12.09 -2.88 17.56
C LYS A 55 -11.67 -3.10 16.11
N ILE A 56 -10.64 -2.39 15.65
CA ILE A 56 -10.13 -2.49 14.28
C ILE A 56 -8.63 -2.80 14.30
N CYS A 57 -8.20 -3.63 13.35
CA CYS A 57 -6.80 -3.94 13.12
C CYS A 57 -6.40 -3.40 11.74
N VAL A 58 -5.38 -2.54 11.67
CA VAL A 58 -4.84 -2.03 10.41
C VAL A 58 -3.47 -2.66 10.16
N CYS A 59 -3.31 -3.28 8.99
CA CYS A 59 -2.08 -3.93 8.57
C CYS A 59 -1.49 -3.18 7.39
N LEU A 60 -0.23 -2.77 7.52
CA LEU A 60 0.47 -1.99 6.52
C LEU A 60 1.70 -2.75 6.02
N PRO A 61 1.87 -2.92 4.69
CA PRO A 61 3.07 -3.52 4.13
C PRO A 61 4.29 -2.65 4.41
N GLN A 62 5.45 -3.27 4.66
CA GLN A 62 6.71 -2.53 4.86
C GLN A 62 7.49 -2.27 3.56
N LYS A 63 7.19 -3.00 2.48
CA LYS A 63 8.05 -3.03 1.27
C LYS A 63 7.38 -2.53 0.00
N GLY A 64 6.09 -2.19 0.03
CA GLY A 64 5.32 -1.77 -1.13
C GLY A 64 3.87 -2.25 -1.11
N PHE A 65 3.00 -1.51 -1.81
CA PHE A 65 1.55 -1.79 -1.85
C PHE A 65 1.11 -2.52 -3.12
N SER A 66 2.01 -2.85 -4.03
CA SER A 66 1.66 -3.62 -5.23
C SER A 66 2.86 -4.35 -5.80
N ALA A 67 2.60 -5.32 -6.68
CA ALA A 67 3.66 -5.95 -7.47
C ALA A 67 4.39 -4.96 -8.41
N LEU A 68 3.80 -3.79 -8.67
CA LEU A 68 4.43 -2.71 -9.43
C LEU A 68 5.22 -1.75 -8.53
N ASP A 69 5.03 -1.81 -7.21
CA ASP A 69 5.59 -0.90 -6.21
C ASP A 69 6.71 -1.59 -5.41
N VAL A 70 7.67 -2.15 -6.15
CA VAL A 70 8.86 -2.82 -5.61
C VAL A 70 10.06 -2.46 -6.47
N GLN A 71 11.27 -2.50 -5.91
CA GLN A 71 12.48 -2.06 -6.61
C GLN A 71 12.60 -2.67 -8.02
N GLY A 72 12.85 -1.81 -9.02
CA GLY A 72 12.96 -2.20 -10.43
C GLY A 72 11.62 -2.28 -11.18
N MET A 73 10.48 -2.09 -10.51
CA MET A 73 9.16 -2.10 -11.14
C MET A 73 8.64 -0.69 -11.45
N PRO A 74 7.65 -0.56 -12.36
CA PRO A 74 7.23 0.75 -12.89
C PRO A 74 6.73 1.74 -11.84
N PHE A 75 6.16 1.31 -10.72
CA PHE A 75 5.61 2.19 -9.70
C PHE A 75 6.47 2.31 -8.45
N TYR A 76 7.69 1.76 -8.47
CA TYR A 76 8.62 1.89 -7.36
C TYR A 76 8.91 3.36 -7.06
N ASP A 77 8.49 3.77 -5.88
CA ASP A 77 8.71 5.10 -5.35
C ASP A 77 8.77 4.98 -3.82
N LEU A 78 9.97 5.18 -3.27
CA LEU A 78 10.23 5.02 -1.84
C LEU A 78 9.52 6.10 -1.02
N GLU A 79 9.43 7.33 -1.54
CA GLU A 79 8.79 8.45 -0.85
C GLU A 79 7.28 8.25 -0.78
N ALA A 80 6.66 7.91 -1.91
CA ALA A 80 5.23 7.65 -1.96
C ALA A 80 4.85 6.45 -1.06
N THR A 81 5.63 5.37 -1.11
CA THR A 81 5.40 4.17 -0.28
C THR A 81 5.52 4.50 1.20
N THR A 82 6.61 5.15 1.61
CA THR A 82 6.86 5.53 3.00
C THR A 82 5.79 6.48 3.52
N THR A 83 5.33 7.42 2.69
CA THR A 83 4.24 8.34 3.05
C THR A 83 2.95 7.58 3.35
N LEU A 84 2.57 6.62 2.50
CA LEU A 84 1.35 5.84 2.70
C LEU A 84 1.44 4.87 3.89
N ILE A 85 2.64 4.50 4.34
CA ILE A 85 2.85 3.71 5.56
C ILE A 85 2.79 4.60 6.80
N ASN A 86 3.51 5.72 6.78
CA ASN A 86 3.72 6.55 7.97
C ASN A 86 2.51 7.44 8.30
N GLU A 87 1.80 7.96 7.30
CA GLU A 87 0.67 8.86 7.55
C GLU A 87 -0.50 8.18 8.26
N PRO A 88 -0.95 6.96 7.86
CA PRO A 88 -1.95 6.24 8.63
C PRO A 88 -1.48 5.97 10.06
N GLN A 89 -0.21 5.57 10.26
CA GLN A 89 0.39 5.34 11.59
C GLN A 89 0.33 6.57 12.48
N ARG A 90 0.53 7.75 11.90
CA ARG A 90 0.46 9.03 12.61
C ARG A 90 -0.97 9.43 12.96
N LEU A 91 -1.92 9.15 12.07
CA LEU A 91 -3.28 9.67 12.14
C LEU A 91 -4.23 8.78 12.96
N ILE A 92 -4.07 7.45 12.91
CA ILE A 92 -4.91 6.55 13.69
C ILE A 92 -4.27 6.43 15.08
N GLN A 93 -4.82 7.10 16.08
CA GLN A 93 -4.29 7.07 17.43
C GLN A 93 -4.65 5.74 18.11
N THR A 94 -3.67 5.01 18.64
CA THR A 94 -3.94 3.89 19.55
C THR A 94 -4.41 4.47 20.88
N ASN A 95 -5.65 4.21 21.27
CA ASN A 95 -6.14 4.63 22.59
C ASN A 95 -6.33 3.39 23.47
N GLU A 96 -6.00 3.44 24.76
CA GLU A 96 -6.10 2.25 25.64
C GLU A 96 -7.54 1.71 25.74
N ASP A 97 -8.55 2.59 25.58
CA ASP A 97 -9.98 2.25 25.57
C ASP A 97 -10.50 1.73 24.22
N ARG A 98 -9.76 2.00 23.13
CA ARG A 98 -10.01 1.47 21.79
C ARG A 98 -8.73 0.78 21.35
N GLN A 99 -8.59 -0.51 21.68
CA GLN A 99 -7.51 -1.36 21.17
C GLN A 99 -7.59 -1.45 19.63
N ASP A 100 -7.24 -0.36 18.97
CA ASP A 100 -6.88 -0.29 17.57
C ASP A 100 -5.44 -0.79 17.56
N HIS A 101 -5.28 -2.12 17.72
CA HIS A 101 -3.96 -2.72 17.62
C HIS A 101 -3.48 -2.50 16.19
N TYR A 102 -2.49 -1.62 16.02
CA TYR A 102 -1.63 -1.70 14.86
C TYR A 102 -0.90 -3.01 14.92
N CYS A 103 -1.38 -3.97 14.13
CA CYS A 103 -0.56 -5.09 13.78
C CYS A 103 0.46 -4.57 12.77
N LEU A 104 1.57 -4.02 13.29
CA LEU A 104 2.80 -3.75 12.52
C LEU A 104 3.40 -5.03 11.93
N LEU A 105 2.78 -6.19 12.15
CA LEU A 105 3.05 -7.38 11.39
C LEU A 105 2.57 -7.16 9.98
N THR A 106 3.53 -6.86 9.12
CA THR A 106 3.69 -7.74 7.97
C THR A 106 5.10 -7.58 7.41
N ARG A 107 6.03 -8.34 8.01
CA ARG A 107 7.16 -8.89 7.24
C ARG A 107 6.69 -9.63 5.97
N ALA A 108 5.40 -9.98 5.89
CA ALA A 108 4.78 -10.76 4.83
C ALA A 108 3.46 -10.17 4.25
N CYS A 109 3.30 -8.85 4.12
CA CYS A 109 2.22 -8.31 3.26
C CYS A 109 2.77 -8.40 1.84
N LEU A 110 2.66 -9.63 1.34
CA LEU A 110 3.25 -10.08 0.10
C LEU A 110 2.31 -9.74 -1.03
N ILE A 111 2.31 -8.47 -1.43
CA ILE A 111 1.92 -8.17 -2.81
C ILE A 111 3.17 -8.46 -3.65
N GLY A 112 3.59 -9.73 -3.71
CA GLY A 112 4.75 -10.15 -4.50
C GLY A 112 5.50 -11.42 -4.10
N ALA A 113 5.49 -11.89 -2.85
CA ALA A 113 5.95 -13.27 -2.62
C ALA A 113 4.77 -14.24 -2.75
N LYS A 114 5.07 -15.46 -3.21
CA LYS A 114 4.08 -16.52 -3.31
C LYS A 114 3.32 -16.59 -1.99
N ALA A 115 1.99 -16.53 -2.04
CA ALA A 115 1.11 -16.75 -0.89
C ALA A 115 1.41 -18.08 -0.15
N ALA A 116 2.18 -18.99 -0.76
CA ALA A 116 2.61 -20.27 -0.21
C ALA A 116 3.76 -20.18 0.83
N GLU A 117 4.37 -19.02 1.06
CA GLU A 117 5.49 -18.87 2.01
C GLU A 117 5.10 -18.21 3.33
N VAL A 118 3.84 -17.78 3.50
CA VAL A 118 3.35 -17.31 4.81
C VAL A 118 3.13 -18.53 5.69
N SER A 119 3.92 -18.65 6.75
CA SER A 119 3.77 -19.78 7.67
C SER A 119 2.41 -19.70 8.38
N HIS A 120 1.81 -20.86 8.70
CA HIS A 120 0.57 -20.91 9.48
C HIS A 120 0.70 -20.12 10.81
N ALA A 121 1.91 -20.08 11.38
CA ALA A 121 2.23 -19.31 12.57
C ALA A 121 2.09 -17.79 12.40
N GLU A 122 2.41 -17.23 11.22
CA GLU A 122 2.22 -15.80 10.94
C GLU A 122 0.74 -15.43 10.79
N LEU A 123 -0.07 -16.33 10.21
CA LEU A 123 -1.54 -16.18 10.14
C LEU A 123 -2.20 -16.34 11.53
N GLU A 124 -1.67 -17.20 12.39
CA GLU A 124 -2.13 -17.32 13.77
C GLU A 124 -1.77 -16.10 14.60
N LEU A 125 -0.55 -15.57 14.52
CA LEU A 125 -0.19 -14.30 15.17
C LEU A 125 -1.09 -13.13 14.74
N PHE A 126 -1.49 -13.10 13.46
CA PHE A 126 -2.48 -12.15 12.95
C PHE A 126 -3.86 -12.34 13.61
N ARG A 127 -4.34 -13.59 13.72
CA ARG A 127 -5.60 -13.90 14.42
C ARG A 127 -5.55 -13.60 15.91
N TYR A 128 -4.45 -13.93 16.60
CA TYR A 128 -4.30 -13.75 18.04
C TYR A 128 -4.03 -12.29 18.44
N GLY A 129 -3.39 -11.49 17.57
CA GLY A 129 -3.09 -10.07 17.83
C GLY A 129 -4.26 -9.11 17.57
N CYS A 130 -5.11 -9.40 16.58
CA CYS A 130 -6.24 -8.53 16.22
C CYS A 130 -7.54 -8.82 17.02
N TYR A 131 -7.67 -9.98 17.70
CA TYR A 131 -8.91 -10.41 18.38
C TYR A 131 -8.80 -10.58 19.90
N ARG A 132 -7.69 -10.17 20.55
CA ARG A 132 -7.65 -10.05 22.01
C ARG A 132 -8.15 -8.67 22.45
#